data_AF-A0A3A5SCM3-F1
#
_entry.id   AF-A0A3A5SCM3-F1
#
_cell.length_a   1.000
_cell.length_b   1.000
_cell.length_c   1.000
_cell.angle_alpha   90.00
_cell.angle_beta   90.00
_cell.angle_gamma   90.00
#
_symmetry.space_group_name_H-M   'P 1'
#
loop_
_entity.id
_entity.type
_entity.pdbx_description
1 polymer ?
#
loop_
_entity_poly.entity_id
_entity_poly.type
_entity_poly.pdbx_seq_one_letter_code
_entity_poly.pdbx_strand_id
1 'polypeptide(L)'
;MERYFFYLLYLLLGCSLCGCSRKQAPKQTQDPDTETTIPYADTIAAPVPPAPAKSRTARYLDSLGFVNIAEADSSIAIDLMYTRADNFTGTLLYEDLKEAYLHPDAMKSLKRAQRLLKEQYPGYSLIVYDAARPLSVQQKMWNVVKGTSKYIYVSNPSRGGGLHNYGLAVDISILDDKGTPLPMGTPVDHLGREAHITEEAVLVAQGKLTEQERENRLLLRQVMKEAGFHPLPSEWWHFNRVSRQTAKERYRVIP
;
A
#
# COMPACT_ATOMS: atom_id res chain seq x y z
N MET A 1 43.66 41.93 7.15
CA MET A 1 44.25 40.67 6.66
C MET A 1 43.15 39.92 5.91
N GLU A 2 42.73 40.50 4.78
CA GLU A 2 43.18 40.17 3.41
C GLU A 2 42.74 38.77 2.98
N ARG A 3 41.68 38.76 2.16
CA ARG A 3 41.00 37.61 1.56
C ARG A 3 41.79 37.17 0.33
N TYR A 4 42.11 35.88 0.22
CA TYR A 4 42.69 35.33 -1.01
C TYR A 4 41.62 35.03 -2.05
N PHE A 5 41.75 35.70 -3.19
CA PHE A 5 41.09 35.47 -4.48
C PHE A 5 42.14 34.92 -5.46
N PHE A 6 41.68 34.31 -6.57
CA PHE A 6 42.40 33.87 -7.80
C PHE A 6 42.96 32.43 -7.83
N TYR A 7 42.94 31.64 -8.93
CA TYR A 7 42.59 31.82 -10.36
C TYR A 7 42.02 30.51 -10.95
N LEU A 8 41.18 30.66 -11.97
CA LEU A 8 40.61 29.69 -12.90
C LEU A 8 41.64 29.27 -13.97
N LEU A 9 41.69 28.01 -14.41
CA LEU A 9 42.20 27.68 -15.76
C LEU A 9 41.50 26.42 -16.34
N TYR A 10 40.72 26.66 -17.39
CA TYR A 10 40.17 25.65 -18.31
C TYR A 10 41.27 25.18 -19.28
N LEU A 11 41.29 23.89 -19.61
CA LEU A 11 42.07 23.36 -20.72
C LEU A 11 41.15 22.59 -21.68
N LEU A 12 40.96 23.19 -22.87
CA LEU A 12 40.35 22.62 -24.06
C LEU A 12 41.46 22.27 -25.06
N LEU A 13 41.54 21.00 -25.46
CA LEU A 13 42.16 20.51 -26.71
C LEU A 13 41.35 19.24 -27.07
N GLY A 14 40.89 18.95 -28.28
CA GLY A 14 41.23 19.41 -29.62
C GLY A 14 41.08 18.16 -30.52
N CYS A 15 40.23 18.25 -31.55
CA CYS A 15 39.84 17.15 -32.45
C CYS A 15 41.02 16.45 -33.15
N SER A 16 40.85 15.16 -33.48
CA SER A 16 41.43 14.60 -34.70
C SER A 16 40.61 13.43 -35.24
N LEU A 17 40.19 13.57 -36.50
CA LEU A 17 39.55 12.57 -37.34
C LEU A 17 40.63 11.64 -37.94
N CYS A 18 40.36 10.34 -38.00
CA CYS A 18 40.99 9.46 -38.98
C CYS A 18 40.02 8.34 -39.36
N GLY A 19 39.58 8.36 -40.62
CA GLY A 19 38.81 7.27 -41.22
C GLY A 19 39.73 6.33 -42.00
N CYS A 20 39.23 5.12 -42.28
CA CYS A 20 39.59 4.35 -43.48
C CYS A 20 38.50 3.33 -43.84
N SER A 21 38.00 3.48 -45.08
CA SER A 21 37.37 2.55 -46.04
C SER A 21 37.42 1.04 -45.74
N ARG A 22 36.48 0.20 -46.21
CA ARG A 22 36.06 -0.09 -47.62
C ARG A 22 34.91 -1.13 -47.53
N LYS A 23 33.87 -1.21 -48.39
CA LYS A 23 33.88 -1.61 -49.81
C LYS A 23 32.49 -1.37 -50.43
N GLN A 24 32.47 -0.95 -51.69
CA GLN A 24 31.29 -0.87 -52.57
C GLN A 24 31.08 -2.16 -53.37
N ALA A 25 29.82 -2.47 -53.68
CA ALA A 25 29.35 -3.15 -54.89
C ALA A 25 27.82 -2.88 -55.06
N PRO A 26 27.20 -3.14 -56.22
CA PRO A 26 27.17 -2.31 -57.41
C PRO A 26 25.81 -1.59 -57.63
N LYS A 27 25.85 -0.60 -58.52
CA LYS A 27 24.76 0.28 -58.95
C LYS A 27 23.80 -0.47 -59.90
N GLN A 28 22.50 -0.46 -59.60
CA GLN A 28 21.44 -0.76 -60.55
C GLN A 28 20.55 0.47 -60.80
N THR A 29 20.11 0.56 -62.04
CA THR A 29 19.56 1.70 -62.76
C THR A 29 18.08 1.95 -62.40
N GLN A 30 17.67 3.22 -62.54
CA GLN A 30 16.34 3.77 -62.27
C GLN A 30 15.23 3.15 -63.15
N ASP A 31 13.98 3.11 -62.64
CA ASP A 31 12.88 3.90 -63.20
C ASP A 31 11.73 4.12 -62.18
N PRO A 32 10.93 5.19 -62.35
CA PRO A 32 10.02 5.76 -61.35
C PRO A 32 8.57 5.25 -61.48
N ASP A 33 7.74 5.66 -60.53
CA ASP A 33 6.27 5.59 -60.52
C ASP A 33 5.63 4.24 -60.19
N THR A 34 5.48 3.96 -58.89
CA THR A 34 4.23 3.37 -58.37
C THR A 34 4.00 3.86 -56.94
N GLU A 35 3.26 4.95 -56.80
CA GLU A 35 2.68 5.40 -55.54
C GLU A 35 1.70 4.33 -55.06
N THR A 36 2.19 3.38 -54.26
CA THR A 36 1.34 2.37 -53.63
C THR A 36 0.83 2.97 -52.33
N THR A 37 -0.36 3.56 -52.40
CA THR A 37 -1.11 4.01 -51.22
C THR A 37 -1.38 2.78 -50.36
N ILE A 38 -0.60 2.59 -49.29
CA ILE A 38 -0.91 1.59 -48.26
C ILE A 38 -2.14 2.14 -47.53
N PRO A 39 -3.31 1.48 -47.59
CA PRO A 39 -4.44 1.93 -46.80
C PRO A 39 -4.06 1.76 -45.32
N TYR A 40 -4.05 2.87 -44.59
CA TYR A 40 -4.05 2.86 -43.13
C TYR A 40 -5.30 2.07 -42.72
N ALA A 41 -5.12 0.79 -42.41
CA ALA A 41 -6.16 0.02 -41.77
C ALA A 41 -6.40 0.66 -40.41
N ASP A 42 -7.56 1.31 -40.25
CA ASP A 42 -8.12 1.66 -38.97
C ASP A 42 -8.16 0.38 -38.13
N THR A 43 -7.12 0.22 -37.32
CA THR A 43 -7.07 -0.84 -36.33
C THR A 43 -8.03 -0.38 -35.25
N ILE A 44 -9.30 -0.76 -35.41
CA ILE A 44 -10.32 -0.59 -34.39
C ILE A 44 -9.77 -1.30 -33.16
N ALA A 45 -9.28 -0.53 -32.19
CA ALA A 45 -8.86 -1.05 -30.91
C ALA A 45 -10.03 -1.84 -30.34
N ALA A 46 -9.81 -3.13 -30.07
CA ALA A 46 -10.82 -3.95 -29.43
C ALA A 46 -11.30 -3.24 -28.15
N PRO A 47 -12.62 -3.16 -27.89
CA PRO A 47 -13.12 -2.49 -26.71
C PRO A 47 -12.51 -3.14 -25.46
N VAL A 48 -11.85 -2.33 -24.63
CA VAL A 48 -11.38 -2.75 -23.31
C VAL A 48 -12.60 -3.32 -22.58
N PRO A 49 -12.53 -4.56 -22.07
CA PRO A 49 -13.66 -5.14 -21.35
C PRO A 49 -14.05 -4.19 -20.20
N PRO A 50 -15.36 -3.96 -19.96
CA PRO A 50 -15.78 -3.08 -18.90
C PRO A 50 -15.21 -3.56 -17.58
N ALA A 51 -14.77 -2.62 -16.73
CA ALA A 51 -14.33 -2.94 -15.39
C ALA A 51 -15.41 -3.80 -14.69
N PRO A 52 -15.01 -4.82 -13.91
CA PRO A 52 -15.97 -5.68 -13.24
C PRO A 52 -16.92 -4.84 -12.40
N ALA A 53 -18.21 -5.17 -12.45
CA ALA A 53 -19.22 -4.44 -11.70
C ALA A 53 -18.92 -4.50 -10.19
N LYS A 54 -18.95 -3.33 -9.52
CA LYS A 54 -18.74 -3.22 -8.07
C LYS A 54 -19.70 -4.14 -7.30
N SER A 55 -19.18 -4.78 -6.26
CA SER A 55 -19.96 -5.64 -5.35
C SER A 55 -21.10 -4.86 -4.67
N ARG A 56 -22.00 -5.58 -3.97
CA ARG A 56 -23.09 -4.91 -3.24
C ARG A 56 -22.50 -4.12 -2.07
N THR A 57 -21.55 -4.70 -1.36
CA THR A 57 -20.85 -4.04 -0.26
C THR A 57 -20.04 -2.83 -0.75
N ALA A 58 -19.33 -2.93 -1.88
CA ALA A 58 -18.59 -1.80 -2.45
C ALA A 58 -19.53 -0.63 -2.83
N ARG A 59 -20.65 -0.92 -3.51
CA ARG A 59 -21.66 0.11 -3.83
C ARG A 59 -22.29 0.73 -2.58
N TYR A 60 -22.48 -0.06 -1.53
CA TYR A 60 -22.98 0.45 -0.26
C TYR A 60 -21.96 1.41 0.39
N LEU A 61 -20.67 1.05 0.42
CA LEU A 61 -19.60 1.92 0.92
C LEU A 61 -19.48 3.20 0.09
N ASP A 62 -19.57 3.11 -1.24
CA ASP A 62 -19.64 4.28 -2.14
C ASP A 62 -20.82 5.20 -1.73
N SER A 63 -22.01 4.61 -1.47
CA SER A 63 -23.20 5.39 -1.07
C SER A 63 -23.06 6.10 0.28
N LEU A 64 -22.16 5.63 1.13
CA LEU A 64 -21.80 6.27 2.40
C LEU A 64 -20.69 7.33 2.25
N GLY A 65 -20.16 7.54 1.03
CA GLY A 65 -19.08 8.46 0.75
C GLY A 65 -17.69 7.94 1.12
N PHE A 66 -17.53 6.62 1.29
CA PHE A 66 -16.23 6.01 1.51
C PHE A 66 -15.44 6.01 0.21
N VAL A 67 -14.11 6.10 0.34
CA VAL A 67 -13.20 6.24 -0.79
C VAL A 67 -12.48 4.92 -1.03
N ASN A 68 -12.53 4.43 -2.27
CA ASN A 68 -11.76 3.27 -2.70
C ASN A 68 -10.27 3.64 -2.74
N ILE A 69 -9.43 2.84 -2.07
CA ILE A 69 -8.00 3.12 -1.93
C ILE A 69 -7.29 3.07 -3.29
N ALA A 70 -7.53 2.04 -4.11
CA ALA A 70 -6.87 1.87 -5.40
C ALA A 70 -7.29 2.93 -6.43
N GLU A 71 -8.54 3.38 -6.38
CA GLU A 71 -9.02 4.48 -7.24
C GLU A 71 -8.39 5.83 -6.81
N ALA A 72 -8.18 6.04 -5.50
CA ALA A 72 -7.66 7.30 -4.97
C ALA A 72 -6.13 7.42 -5.04
N ASP A 73 -5.41 6.30 -4.99
CA ASP A 73 -3.95 6.20 -5.14
C ASP A 73 -3.56 4.78 -5.57
N SER A 74 -3.41 4.58 -6.88
CA SER A 74 -3.06 3.27 -7.46
C SER A 74 -1.64 2.81 -7.15
N SER A 75 -0.82 3.64 -6.51
CA SER A 75 0.51 3.22 -6.08
C SER A 75 0.47 2.41 -4.79
N ILE A 76 -0.61 2.48 -4.01
CA ILE A 76 -0.81 1.69 -2.79
C ILE A 76 -1.29 0.28 -3.17
N ALA A 77 -0.56 -0.74 -2.73
CA ALA A 77 -0.93 -2.13 -2.95
C ALA A 77 -2.07 -2.55 -2.02
N ILE A 78 -2.89 -3.49 -2.48
CA ILE A 78 -4.01 -4.05 -1.72
C ILE A 78 -3.91 -5.57 -1.76
N ASP A 79 -3.94 -6.19 -0.59
CA ASP A 79 -4.06 -7.64 -0.45
C ASP A 79 -5.06 -7.95 0.68
N LEU A 80 -6.36 -7.84 0.38
CA LEU A 80 -7.42 -8.03 1.38
C LEU A 80 -7.46 -9.48 1.88
N MET A 81 -6.83 -9.73 3.03
CA MET A 81 -6.62 -11.08 3.58
C MET A 81 -7.92 -11.83 3.86
N TYR A 82 -8.99 -11.12 4.20
CA TYR A 82 -10.26 -11.71 4.60
C TYR A 82 -11.15 -12.10 3.40
N THR A 83 -10.66 -11.91 2.17
CA THR A 83 -11.23 -12.46 0.92
C THR A 83 -10.80 -13.90 0.65
N ARG A 84 -10.03 -14.50 1.57
CA ARG A 84 -9.55 -15.87 1.52
C ARG A 84 -9.70 -16.54 2.89
N ALA A 85 -9.67 -17.88 2.93
CA ALA A 85 -9.84 -18.64 4.17
C ALA A 85 -8.54 -18.78 4.99
N ASP A 86 -7.39 -18.42 4.43
CA ASP A 86 -6.07 -18.42 5.06
C ASP A 86 -5.85 -17.20 5.97
N ASN A 87 -6.80 -16.99 6.89
CA ASN A 87 -6.75 -15.97 7.93
C ASN A 87 -7.00 -16.62 9.31
N PHE A 88 -6.88 -15.86 10.40
CA PHE A 88 -6.99 -16.42 11.76
C PHE A 88 -8.34 -17.08 12.08
N THR A 89 -9.40 -16.79 11.32
CA THR A 89 -10.71 -17.44 11.49
C THR A 89 -10.83 -18.78 10.77
N GLY A 90 -9.95 -19.06 9.80
CA GLY A 90 -10.04 -20.24 8.93
C GLY A 90 -11.22 -20.21 7.95
N THR A 91 -11.88 -19.06 7.75
CA THR A 91 -13.08 -18.92 6.92
C THR A 91 -13.01 -17.68 6.02
N LEU A 92 -13.72 -17.71 4.89
CA LEU A 92 -13.95 -16.54 4.06
C LEU A 92 -14.88 -15.56 4.78
N LEU A 93 -14.42 -14.33 5.05
CA LEU A 93 -15.21 -13.35 5.79
C LEU A 93 -15.82 -12.28 4.88
N TYR A 94 -15.04 -11.80 3.90
CA TYR A 94 -15.53 -10.93 2.83
C TYR A 94 -16.06 -11.79 1.68
N GLU A 95 -17.38 -11.98 1.66
CA GLU A 95 -18.04 -12.80 0.65
C GLU A 95 -18.12 -12.09 -0.72
N ASP A 96 -18.36 -10.78 -0.74
CA ASP A 96 -18.52 -10.01 -1.98
C ASP A 96 -17.56 -8.81 -2.10
N LEU A 97 -17.09 -8.23 -1.00
CA LEU A 97 -16.17 -7.09 -1.01
C LEU A 97 -14.77 -7.52 -1.45
N LYS A 98 -14.25 -6.93 -2.54
CA LYS A 98 -12.92 -7.21 -3.09
C LYS A 98 -12.01 -5.98 -3.09
N GLU A 99 -12.58 -4.83 -2.80
CA GLU A 99 -11.95 -3.53 -2.85
C GLU A 99 -11.75 -2.98 -1.43
N ALA A 100 -10.64 -2.29 -1.19
CA ALA A 100 -10.38 -1.66 0.09
C ALA A 100 -10.94 -0.24 0.11
N TYR A 101 -11.64 0.09 1.18
CA TYR A 101 -12.31 1.38 1.36
C TYR A 101 -11.91 2.04 2.67
N LEU A 102 -11.87 3.37 2.69
CA LEU A 102 -11.68 4.17 3.90
C LEU A 102 -12.64 5.34 3.96
N HIS A 103 -12.90 5.82 5.17
CA HIS A 103 -13.51 7.13 5.37
C HIS A 103 -12.57 8.22 4.78
N PRO A 104 -13.10 9.30 4.17
CA PRO A 104 -12.29 10.35 3.54
C PRO A 104 -11.14 10.89 4.41
N ASP A 105 -11.38 11.10 5.71
CA ASP A 105 -10.36 11.57 6.67
C ASP A 105 -9.18 10.61 6.83
N ALA A 106 -9.45 9.30 6.85
CA ALA A 106 -8.41 8.28 6.91
C ALA A 106 -7.70 8.13 5.56
N MET A 107 -8.44 8.21 4.45
CA MET A 107 -7.84 8.17 3.10
C MET A 107 -6.86 9.33 2.88
N LYS A 108 -7.20 10.55 3.31
CA LYS A 108 -6.30 11.72 3.25
C LYS A 108 -4.99 11.45 3.97
N SER A 109 -5.05 10.85 5.16
CA SER A 109 -3.86 10.46 5.92
C SER A 109 -3.10 9.32 5.23
N LEU A 110 -3.79 8.33 4.66
CA LEU A 110 -3.13 7.22 3.98
C LEU A 110 -2.33 7.69 2.75
N LYS A 111 -2.89 8.59 1.92
CA LYS A 111 -2.17 9.22 0.80
C LYS A 111 -0.94 9.99 1.27
N ARG A 112 -1.03 10.65 2.41
CA ARG A 112 0.12 11.34 3.02
C ARG A 112 1.18 10.34 3.47
N ALA A 113 0.80 9.23 4.10
CA ALA A 113 1.73 8.17 4.50
C ALA A 113 2.47 7.59 3.27
N GLN A 114 1.74 7.29 2.19
CA GLN A 114 2.32 6.79 0.95
C GLN A 114 3.35 7.77 0.36
N ARG A 115 3.03 9.07 0.35
CA ARG A 115 3.96 10.10 -0.11
C ARG A 115 5.20 10.19 0.77
N LEU A 116 5.04 10.24 2.10
CA LEU A 116 6.16 10.31 3.04
C LEU A 116 7.09 9.10 2.91
N LEU A 117 6.53 7.90 2.73
CA LEU A 117 7.31 6.69 2.47
C LEU A 117 8.14 6.82 1.19
N LYS A 118 7.51 7.26 0.10
CA LYS A 118 8.17 7.43 -1.21
C LYS A 118 9.18 8.56 -1.25
N GLU A 119 9.02 9.60 -0.43
CA GLU A 119 10.03 10.66 -0.27
C GLU A 119 11.33 10.11 0.34
N GLN A 120 11.23 9.17 1.28
CA GLN A 120 12.39 8.53 1.92
C GLN A 120 12.94 7.35 1.09
N TYR A 121 12.04 6.56 0.49
CA TYR A 121 12.34 5.35 -0.26
C TYR A 121 11.50 5.32 -1.56
N PRO A 122 11.98 5.92 -2.67
CA PRO A 122 11.18 6.10 -3.89
C PRO A 122 10.61 4.81 -4.50
N GLY A 123 11.31 3.69 -4.35
CA GLY A 123 10.86 2.38 -4.82
C GLY A 123 9.82 1.71 -3.93
N TYR A 124 9.67 2.12 -2.67
CA TYR A 124 8.79 1.45 -1.72
C TYR A 124 7.33 1.84 -1.93
N SER A 125 6.44 1.01 -1.39
CA SER A 125 5.00 1.28 -1.35
C SER A 125 4.35 0.72 -0.09
N LEU A 126 3.25 1.32 0.34
CA LEU A 126 2.37 0.72 1.34
C LEU A 126 1.55 -0.43 0.72
N ILE A 127 1.30 -1.47 1.52
CA ILE A 127 0.35 -2.56 1.21
C ILE A 127 -0.71 -2.66 2.31
N VAL A 128 -1.98 -2.55 1.93
CA VAL A 128 -3.14 -2.64 2.83
C VAL A 128 -3.70 -4.05 2.83
N TYR A 129 -3.79 -4.65 4.01
CA TYR A 129 -4.36 -5.97 4.23
C TYR A 129 -5.81 -5.95 4.73
N ASP A 130 -6.19 -4.90 5.47
CA ASP A 130 -7.58 -4.64 5.79
C ASP A 130 -7.87 -3.16 6.04
N ALA A 131 -9.12 -2.75 5.83
CA ALA A 131 -9.57 -1.37 5.91
C ALA A 131 -11.02 -1.29 6.45
N ALA A 132 -11.93 -0.58 5.80
CA ALA A 132 -13.34 -0.53 6.19
C ALA A 132 -13.96 -1.93 6.26
N ARG A 133 -14.47 -2.29 7.45
CA ARG A 133 -15.02 -3.63 7.76
C ARG A 133 -16.44 -3.50 8.28
N PRO A 134 -17.47 -4.03 7.59
CA PRO A 134 -18.83 -4.08 8.12
C PRO A 134 -18.93 -4.76 9.50
N LEU A 135 -19.86 -4.33 10.35
CA LEU A 135 -20.03 -4.94 11.68
C LEU A 135 -20.38 -6.43 11.62
N SER A 136 -21.12 -6.85 10.58
CA SER A 136 -21.42 -8.26 10.34
C SER A 136 -20.16 -9.13 10.25
N VAL A 137 -19.11 -8.62 9.61
CA VAL A 137 -17.79 -9.28 9.50
C VAL A 137 -17.07 -9.25 10.84
N GLN A 138 -17.08 -8.12 11.55
CA GLN A 138 -16.52 -8.02 12.90
C GLN A 138 -17.18 -9.01 13.88
N GLN A 139 -18.47 -9.27 13.73
CA GLN A 139 -19.20 -10.24 14.53
C GLN A 139 -18.77 -11.68 14.23
N LYS A 140 -18.53 -12.02 12.96
CA LYS A 140 -17.95 -13.33 12.57
C LYS A 140 -16.57 -13.52 13.23
N MET A 141 -15.69 -12.52 13.13
CA MET A 141 -14.38 -12.54 13.79
C MET A 141 -14.48 -12.69 15.31
N TRP A 142 -15.36 -11.90 15.95
CA TRP A 142 -15.55 -11.96 17.39
C TRP A 142 -16.07 -13.33 17.86
N ASN A 143 -16.91 -14.00 17.06
CA ASN A 143 -17.44 -15.32 17.40
C ASN A 143 -16.34 -16.39 17.51
N VAL A 144 -15.23 -16.24 16.79
CA VAL A 144 -14.08 -17.17 16.87
C VAL A 144 -13.32 -17.01 18.18
N VAL A 145 -13.15 -15.78 18.66
CA VAL A 145 -12.28 -15.52 19.82
C VAL A 145 -13.04 -15.31 21.13
N LYS A 146 -14.36 -15.09 21.11
CA LYS A 146 -15.15 -14.90 22.33
C LYS A 146 -15.02 -16.13 23.24
N GLY A 147 -14.64 -15.91 24.49
CA GLY A 147 -14.39 -16.99 25.46
C GLY A 147 -13.01 -17.65 25.38
N THR A 148 -12.12 -17.21 24.49
CA THR A 148 -10.71 -17.63 24.45
C THR A 148 -9.82 -16.54 25.05
N SER A 149 -8.55 -16.84 25.33
CA SER A 149 -7.56 -15.81 25.73
C SER A 149 -7.23 -14.80 24.63
N LYS A 150 -7.63 -15.06 23.38
CA LYS A 150 -7.39 -14.18 22.22
C LYS A 150 -8.43 -13.07 22.06
N TYR A 151 -9.47 -13.04 22.90
CA TYR A 151 -10.53 -12.02 22.82
C TYR A 151 -10.01 -10.57 22.89
N ILE A 152 -8.83 -10.34 23.45
CA ILE A 152 -8.23 -9.00 23.57
C ILE A 152 -7.84 -8.39 22.21
N TYR A 153 -7.63 -9.21 21.17
CA TYR A 153 -7.19 -8.77 19.84
C TYR A 153 -8.33 -8.45 18.89
N VAL A 154 -9.57 -8.85 19.21
CA VAL A 154 -10.72 -8.61 18.35
C VAL A 154 -11.72 -7.73 19.08
N SER A 155 -12.02 -6.56 18.53
CA SER A 155 -12.98 -5.65 19.16
C SER A 155 -14.38 -6.26 19.23
N ASN A 156 -14.98 -6.24 20.41
CA ASN A 156 -16.35 -6.73 20.61
C ASN A 156 -17.37 -5.80 19.90
N PRO A 157 -18.12 -6.29 18.90
CA PRO A 157 -19.09 -5.52 18.14
C PRO A 157 -20.23 -4.97 19.01
N SER A 158 -20.65 -5.67 20.08
CA SER A 158 -21.71 -5.18 20.98
C SER A 158 -21.33 -3.93 21.76
N ARG A 159 -20.04 -3.58 21.77
CA ARG A 159 -19.50 -2.35 22.37
C ARG A 159 -19.17 -1.27 21.32
N GLY A 160 -19.72 -1.42 20.11
CA GLY A 160 -19.54 -0.53 18.97
C GLY A 160 -18.30 -0.83 18.12
N GLY A 161 -17.77 -2.06 18.19
CA GLY A 161 -16.68 -2.53 17.30
C GLY A 161 -15.35 -1.79 17.46
N GLY A 162 -14.44 -2.03 16.52
CA GLY A 162 -13.15 -1.33 16.36
C GLY A 162 -13.23 -0.25 15.26
N LEU A 163 -12.14 0.47 15.01
CA LEU A 163 -12.16 1.57 14.03
C LEU A 163 -12.25 1.12 12.56
N HIS A 164 -11.94 -0.14 12.24
CA HIS A 164 -12.27 -0.71 10.93
C HIS A 164 -13.77 -0.57 10.64
N ASN A 165 -14.62 -0.68 11.67
CA ASN A 165 -16.07 -0.53 11.54
C ASN A 165 -16.53 0.91 11.29
N TYR A 166 -15.62 1.87 11.27
CA TYR A 166 -15.89 3.26 10.90
C TYR A 166 -15.11 3.65 9.63
N GLY A 167 -14.34 2.74 9.03
CA GLY A 167 -13.36 3.03 7.96
C GLY A 167 -12.24 3.96 8.40
N LEU A 168 -11.90 3.95 9.69
CA LEU A 168 -10.89 4.82 10.29
C LEU A 168 -9.66 4.05 10.78
N ALA A 169 -9.51 2.79 10.38
CA ALA A 169 -8.33 1.98 10.64
C ALA A 169 -7.83 1.29 9.38
N VAL A 170 -6.54 0.96 9.38
CA VAL A 170 -5.88 0.12 8.38
C VAL A 170 -5.00 -0.90 9.07
N ASP A 171 -4.99 -2.11 8.52
CA ASP A 171 -3.97 -3.13 8.76
C ASP A 171 -3.03 -3.11 7.55
N ILE A 172 -1.74 -2.81 7.77
CA ILE A 172 -0.86 -2.33 6.69
C ILE A 172 0.60 -2.76 6.90
N SER A 173 1.36 -2.86 5.81
CA SER A 173 2.82 -3.04 5.81
C SER A 173 3.47 -2.25 4.66
N ILE A 174 4.74 -2.52 4.39
CA ILE A 174 5.56 -1.91 3.34
C ILE A 174 6.02 -2.99 2.37
N LEU A 175 5.95 -2.70 1.08
CA LEU A 175 6.64 -3.40 0.00
C LEU A 175 7.94 -2.67 -0.33
N ASP A 176 8.99 -3.44 -0.60
CA ASP A 176 10.24 -2.93 -1.16
C ASP A 176 10.10 -2.54 -2.65
N ASP A 177 11.21 -2.16 -3.27
CA ASP A 177 11.29 -1.76 -4.68
C ASP A 177 11.00 -2.90 -5.68
N LYS A 178 10.96 -4.15 -5.21
CA LYS A 178 10.61 -5.33 -5.99
C LYS A 178 9.17 -5.77 -5.75
N GLY A 179 8.41 -5.06 -4.91
CA GLY A 179 7.07 -5.43 -4.51
C GLY A 179 7.03 -6.56 -3.47
N THR A 180 8.14 -6.84 -2.79
CA THR A 180 8.21 -7.88 -1.75
C THR A 180 7.87 -7.24 -0.39
N PRO A 181 6.97 -7.84 0.41
CA PRO A 181 6.71 -7.36 1.76
C PRO A 181 7.98 -7.36 2.61
N LEU A 182 8.26 -6.24 3.28
CA LEU A 182 9.35 -6.18 4.26
C LEU A 182 9.08 -7.16 5.40
N PRO A 183 10.10 -7.88 5.91
CA PRO A 183 9.92 -8.77 7.04
C PRO A 183 9.61 -7.98 8.30
N MET A 184 8.59 -8.43 9.04
CA MET A 184 8.08 -7.76 10.25
C MET A 184 8.12 -8.68 11.48
N GLY A 185 8.81 -9.83 11.44
CA GLY A 185 8.93 -10.78 12.55
C GLY A 185 7.75 -11.73 12.76
N THR A 186 6.53 -11.25 12.54
CA THR A 186 5.32 -12.06 12.55
C THR A 186 4.46 -11.71 11.35
N PRO A 187 3.63 -12.62 10.84
CA PRO A 187 2.59 -12.23 9.90
C PRO A 187 1.60 -11.26 10.57
N VAL A 188 0.83 -10.57 9.75
CA VAL A 188 -0.41 -9.89 10.19
C VAL A 188 -1.37 -10.94 10.77
N ASP A 189 -2.20 -10.56 11.72
CA ASP A 189 -3.06 -11.44 12.52
C ASP A 189 -2.33 -12.44 13.44
N HIS A 190 -1.03 -12.26 13.69
CA HIS A 190 -0.36 -12.98 14.77
C HIS A 190 -0.87 -12.51 16.14
N LEU A 191 -1.84 -13.23 16.71
CA LEU A 191 -2.50 -12.88 17.98
C LEU A 191 -1.63 -13.22 19.22
N GLY A 192 -0.38 -12.77 19.25
CA GLY A 192 0.63 -13.09 20.26
C GLY A 192 1.48 -11.90 20.69
N ARG A 193 2.26 -12.05 21.77
CA ARG A 193 3.10 -10.96 22.30
C ARG A 193 4.19 -10.52 21.32
N GLU A 194 4.61 -11.39 20.42
CA GLU A 194 5.60 -11.10 19.38
C GLU A 194 5.09 -10.04 18.38
N ALA A 195 3.77 -9.83 18.28
CA ALA A 195 3.18 -8.77 17.48
C ALA A 195 3.11 -7.41 18.20
N HIS A 196 3.34 -7.38 19.52
CA HIS A 196 3.21 -6.17 20.32
C HIS A 196 4.40 -5.23 20.04
N ILE A 197 4.14 -3.92 20.17
CA ILE A 197 5.12 -2.89 19.83
C ILE A 197 5.83 -2.25 21.02
N THR A 198 5.52 -2.71 22.24
CA THR A 198 5.99 -2.10 23.50
C THR A 198 7.29 -2.68 24.03
N GLU A 199 7.65 -3.91 23.63
CA GLU A 199 8.81 -4.65 24.16
C GLU A 199 9.72 -5.19 23.04
N GLU A 200 9.73 -4.56 21.87
CA GLU A 200 10.43 -5.08 20.68
C GLU A 200 11.94 -5.24 20.88
N ALA A 201 12.58 -4.36 21.65
CA ALA A 201 14.00 -4.52 21.98
C ALA A 201 14.27 -5.78 22.82
N VAL A 202 13.33 -6.16 23.70
CA VAL A 202 13.41 -7.42 24.46
C VAL A 202 13.20 -8.61 23.54
N LEU A 203 12.27 -8.52 22.59
CA LEU A 203 12.06 -9.57 21.57
C LEU A 203 13.32 -9.76 20.72
N VAL A 204 14.03 -8.68 20.37
CA VAL A 204 15.33 -8.76 19.68
C VAL A 204 16.38 -9.45 20.55
N ALA A 205 16.52 -9.04 21.82
CA ALA A 205 17.47 -9.65 22.75
C ALA A 205 17.20 -11.16 22.98
N GLN A 206 15.94 -11.59 22.83
CA GLN A 206 15.51 -12.99 22.94
C GLN A 206 15.61 -13.78 21.63
N GLY A 207 16.01 -13.14 20.53
CA GLY A 207 16.06 -13.76 19.20
C GLY A 207 14.69 -14.08 18.59
N LYS A 208 13.61 -13.48 19.12
CA LYS A 208 12.23 -13.61 18.59
C LYS A 208 11.90 -12.62 17.48
N LEU A 209 12.71 -11.57 17.37
CA LEU A 209 12.65 -10.55 16.34
C LEU A 209 14.10 -10.26 15.92
N THR A 210 14.35 -10.04 14.65
CA THR A 210 15.65 -9.52 14.19
C THR A 210 15.67 -8.00 14.33
N GLU A 211 16.85 -7.39 14.41
CA GLU A 211 16.94 -5.93 14.45
C GLU A 211 16.37 -5.30 13.16
N GLN A 212 16.58 -5.93 11.99
CA GLN A 212 16.01 -5.47 10.74
C GLN A 212 14.47 -5.44 10.75
N GLU A 213 13.82 -6.46 11.31
CA GLU A 213 12.36 -6.49 11.44
C GLU A 213 11.85 -5.41 12.40
N ARG A 214 12.59 -5.15 13.49
CA ARG A 214 12.31 -4.03 14.40
C ARG A 214 12.44 -2.68 13.69
N GLU A 215 13.49 -2.48 12.90
CA GLU A 215 13.70 -1.28 12.09
C GLU A 215 12.57 -1.08 11.06
N ASN A 216 12.12 -2.15 10.39
CA ASN A 216 11.00 -2.09 9.45
C ASN A 216 9.69 -1.67 10.15
N ARG A 217 9.41 -2.21 11.35
CA ARG A 217 8.26 -1.78 12.18
C ARG A 217 8.39 -0.34 12.64
N LEU A 218 9.61 0.12 12.96
CA LEU A 218 9.88 1.52 13.32
C LEU A 218 9.62 2.47 12.14
N LEU A 219 10.10 2.14 10.94
CA LEU A 219 9.84 2.89 9.71
C LEU A 219 8.34 3.00 9.44
N LEU A 220 7.61 1.88 9.46
CA LEU A 220 6.17 1.88 9.25
C LEU A 220 5.46 2.78 10.28
N ARG A 221 5.76 2.61 11.57
CA ARG A 221 5.15 3.44 12.63
C ARG A 221 5.49 4.90 12.47
N GLN A 222 6.72 5.26 12.11
CA GLN A 222 7.13 6.64 11.89
C GLN A 222 6.27 7.28 10.80
N VAL A 223 6.26 6.68 9.60
CA VAL A 223 5.50 7.16 8.44
C VAL A 223 4.02 7.32 8.76
N MET A 224 3.42 6.30 9.37
CA MET A 224 2.00 6.31 9.71
C MET A 224 1.67 7.36 10.77
N LYS A 225 2.51 7.54 11.80
CA LYS A 225 2.34 8.57 12.83
C LYS A 225 2.46 9.97 12.25
N GLU A 226 3.48 10.23 11.44
CA GLU A 226 3.64 11.53 10.77
C GLU A 226 2.43 11.86 9.90
N ALA A 227 1.82 10.86 9.26
CA ALA A 227 0.60 11.00 8.49
C ALA A 227 -0.69 11.20 9.31
N GLY A 228 -0.62 11.07 10.65
CA GLY A 228 -1.73 11.30 11.57
C GLY A 228 -2.48 10.05 12.02
N PHE A 229 -1.89 8.86 11.84
CA PHE A 229 -2.39 7.63 12.44
C PHE A 229 -1.74 7.34 13.80
N HIS A 230 -2.37 6.47 14.58
CA HIS A 230 -1.92 6.05 15.91
C HIS A 230 -1.80 4.53 15.94
N PRO A 231 -0.62 3.96 16.26
CA PRO A 231 -0.44 2.52 16.31
C PRO A 231 -1.21 1.91 17.49
N LEU A 232 -1.61 0.66 17.35
CA LEU A 232 -2.13 -0.12 18.48
C LEU A 232 -0.99 -0.83 19.22
N PRO A 233 -0.90 -0.75 20.57
CA PRO A 233 0.19 -1.37 21.31
C PRO A 233 0.34 -2.88 21.10
N SER A 234 -0.75 -3.59 20.83
CA SER A 234 -0.78 -5.05 20.68
C SER A 234 -0.51 -5.56 19.27
N GLU A 235 -0.43 -4.68 18.25
CA GLU A 235 -0.42 -5.08 16.84
C GLU A 235 0.47 -4.15 16.02
N TRP A 236 1.59 -4.66 15.49
CA TRP A 236 2.54 -3.83 14.72
C TRP A 236 1.97 -3.27 13.41
N TRP A 237 0.95 -3.93 12.86
CA TRP A 237 0.35 -3.61 11.57
C TRP A 237 -0.86 -2.66 11.67
N HIS A 238 -1.45 -2.49 12.85
CA HIS A 238 -2.75 -1.83 13.01
C HIS A 238 -2.62 -0.35 13.37
N PHE A 239 -3.30 0.50 12.60
CA PHE A 239 -3.24 1.95 12.75
C PHE A 239 -4.61 2.60 12.74
N ASN A 240 -4.86 3.40 13.78
CA ASN A 240 -6.10 4.12 14.01
C ASN A 240 -5.97 5.59 13.64
N ARG A 241 -6.91 6.12 12.84
CA ARG A 241 -6.90 7.53 12.45
C ARG A 241 -7.23 8.46 13.61
N VAL A 242 -8.12 8.03 14.51
CA VAL A 242 -8.57 8.78 15.70
C VAL A 242 -8.71 7.84 16.89
N SER A 243 -9.05 8.37 18.07
CA SER A 243 -9.41 7.53 19.21
C SER A 243 -10.77 6.85 18.99
N ARG A 244 -11.01 5.72 19.65
CA ARG A 244 -12.33 5.03 19.63
C ARG A 244 -13.45 5.91 20.20
N GLN A 245 -13.14 6.75 21.18
CA GLN A 245 -14.11 7.71 21.73
C GLN A 245 -14.51 8.73 20.65
N THR A 246 -13.53 9.34 20.00
CA THR A 246 -13.76 10.30 18.90
C THR A 246 -14.53 9.66 17.74
N ALA A 247 -14.21 8.41 17.40
CA ALA A 247 -14.94 7.65 16.37
C ALA A 247 -16.44 7.56 16.69
N LYS A 248 -16.78 7.15 17.93
CA LYS A 248 -18.17 7.04 18.40
C LYS A 248 -18.92 8.36 18.42
N GLU A 249 -18.24 9.46 18.74
CA GLU A 249 -18.85 10.78 18.84
C GLU A 249 -19.12 11.43 17.49
N ARG A 250 -18.28 11.15 16.48
CA ARG A 250 -18.24 11.95 15.23
C ARG A 250 -18.50 11.17 13.95
N TYR A 251 -18.46 9.85 14.00
CA TYR A 251 -18.54 9.00 12.82
C TYR A 251 -19.60 7.93 12.99
N ARG A 252 -20.10 7.44 11.84
CA ARG A 252 -21.09 6.37 11.80
C ARG A 252 -20.39 5.05 11.58
N VAL A 253 -20.88 4.04 12.29
CA VAL A 253 -20.46 2.66 12.07
C VAL A 253 -21.01 2.17 10.73
N ILE A 254 -20.23 1.35 10.03
CA ILE A 254 -20.63 0.56 8.88
C ILE A 254 -21.47 -0.62 9.41
N PRO A 255 -22.78 -0.64 9.16
CA PRO A 255 -23.67 -1.70 9.64
C PRO A 255 -23.25 -3.10 9.15
#